data_AF-A0A7J7QHG6-F1
#
_entry.id   AF-A0A7J7QHG6-F1
#
_cell.length_a   1.000
_cell.length_b   1.000
_cell.length_c   1.000
_cell.angle_alpha   90.00
_cell.angle_beta   90.00
_cell.angle_gamma   90.00
#
_symmetry.space_group_name_H-M   'P 1'
#
loop_
_entity.id
_entity.type
_entity.pdbx_description
1 polymer ?
#
loop_
_entity_poly.entity_id
_entity_poly.type
_entity_poly.pdbx_seq_one_letter_code
_entity_poly.pdbx_strand_id
1 'polypeptide(L)'
;MAEPAAGADAGPSLGKGAWDCDNNREIPPEKEAEVFEELATMDHPFEGIPTIPPRKDTAHMAFYCNGCRYRVSATPDMTVAAVKQALWAGGIARANKAPEQSSTPGMKDWPDMALLYAMQVMQDDQPLSAYHVPPGCKVMVAIEAVKLTAPQDPDSAYWN
;
A
#
# COMPACT_ATOMS: atom_id res chain seq x y z
N MET A 1 43.54 -14.01 4.94
CA MET A 1 42.90 -12.91 4.19
C MET A 1 41.57 -13.45 3.73
N ALA A 2 40.47 -12.98 4.31
CA ALA A 2 39.12 -13.38 3.92
C ALA A 2 38.57 -12.28 2.99
N GLU A 3 38.13 -12.68 1.80
CA GLU A 3 37.44 -11.80 0.85
C GLU A 3 36.12 -11.29 1.46
N PRO A 4 35.76 -10.01 1.29
CA PRO A 4 34.43 -9.55 1.65
C PRO A 4 33.41 -10.14 0.68
N ALA A 5 32.39 -10.80 1.23
CA ALA A 5 31.24 -11.28 0.48
C ALA A 5 30.59 -10.11 -0.29
N ALA A 6 30.39 -10.32 -1.58
CA ALA A 6 29.70 -9.39 -2.46
C ALA A 6 28.33 -9.04 -1.87
N GLY A 7 28.15 -7.77 -1.50
CA GLY A 7 26.85 -7.23 -1.13
C GLY A 7 25.92 -7.40 -2.32
N ALA A 8 24.82 -8.12 -2.09
CA ALA A 8 23.70 -8.08 -3.01
C ALA A 8 23.28 -6.62 -3.15
N ASP A 9 23.33 -6.11 -4.37
CA ASP A 9 22.80 -4.80 -4.75
C ASP A 9 21.28 -4.84 -4.55
N ALA A 10 20.86 -4.57 -3.31
CA ALA A 10 19.48 -4.33 -2.99
C ALA A 10 19.18 -2.92 -3.51
N GLY A 11 18.54 -2.86 -4.67
CA GLY A 11 17.92 -1.63 -5.18
C GLY A 11 17.04 -0.96 -4.11
N PRO A 12 16.62 0.29 -4.32
CA PRO A 12 15.94 1.08 -3.31
C PRO A 12 14.74 0.31 -2.72
N SER A 13 14.86 -0.08 -1.45
CA SER A 13 13.75 -0.62 -0.67
C SER A 13 12.71 0.48 -0.49
N LEU A 14 11.61 0.37 -1.24
CA LEU A 14 10.51 1.33 -1.26
C LEU A 14 9.56 1.05 -0.09
N GLY A 15 9.96 1.48 1.11
CA GLY A 15 9.07 1.53 2.27
C GLY A 15 9.41 0.56 3.39
N LYS A 16 8.54 0.49 4.40
CA LYS A 16 8.65 -0.35 5.60
C LYS A 16 8.28 -1.82 5.33
N GLY A 17 8.26 -2.25 4.06
CA GLY A 17 7.89 -3.59 3.61
C GLY A 17 6.53 -3.66 2.90
N ALA A 18 6.20 -4.85 2.40
CA ALA A 18 4.97 -5.11 1.68
C ALA A 18 4.25 -6.38 2.19
N TRP A 19 2.93 -6.42 2.06
CA TRP A 19 2.09 -7.50 2.57
C TRP A 19 1.11 -8.02 1.51
N ASP A 20 0.99 -9.34 1.46
CA ASP A 20 -0.03 -10.09 0.75
C ASP A 20 -1.14 -10.42 1.75
N CYS A 21 -2.20 -9.60 1.72
CA CYS A 21 -3.30 -9.68 2.67
C CYS A 21 -4.13 -10.96 2.49
N ASP A 22 -4.20 -11.49 1.28
CA ASP A 22 -4.98 -12.69 0.99
C ASP A 22 -4.33 -13.93 1.61
N ASN A 23 -2.99 -14.00 1.55
CA ASN A 23 -2.21 -15.11 2.10
C ASN A 23 -1.66 -14.86 3.51
N ASN A 24 -1.99 -13.71 4.13
CA ASN A 24 -1.55 -13.33 5.47
C ASN A 24 -0.02 -13.39 5.66
N ARG A 25 0.76 -12.90 4.69
CA ARG A 25 2.22 -12.95 4.73
C ARG A 25 2.88 -11.68 4.23
N GLU A 26 4.08 -11.43 4.72
CA GLU A 26 4.97 -10.42 4.16
C GLU A 26 5.44 -10.86 2.77
N ILE A 27 5.53 -9.90 1.86
CA ILE A 27 6.14 -10.06 0.54
C ILE A 27 7.62 -9.71 0.69
N PRO A 28 8.55 -10.65 0.42
CA PRO A 28 9.97 -10.36 0.50
C PRO A 28 10.38 -9.21 -0.44
N PRO A 29 11.35 -8.36 -0.04
CA PRO A 29 11.78 -7.20 -0.84
C PRO A 29 12.14 -7.56 -2.29
N GLU A 30 12.81 -8.69 -2.51
CA GLU A 30 13.20 -9.18 -3.84
C GLU A 30 12.02 -9.64 -4.71
N LYS A 31 10.84 -9.82 -4.12
CA LYS A 31 9.59 -10.22 -4.80
C LYS A 31 8.62 -9.07 -4.99
N GLU A 32 8.81 -7.93 -4.33
CA GLU A 32 7.87 -6.81 -4.40
C GLU A 32 7.62 -6.35 -5.84
N ALA A 33 8.69 -6.10 -6.61
CA ALA A 33 8.55 -5.63 -7.98
C ALA A 33 7.83 -6.64 -8.89
N GLU A 34 7.99 -7.95 -8.65
CA GLU A 34 7.26 -8.99 -9.35
C GLU A 34 5.77 -8.98 -8.96
N VAL A 35 5.48 -8.99 -7.66
CA VAL A 35 4.12 -9.07 -7.10
C VAL A 35 3.27 -7.84 -7.43
N PHE A 36 3.87 -6.65 -7.46
CA PHE A 36 3.20 -5.42 -7.85
C PHE A 36 3.29 -5.14 -9.36
N GLU A 37 3.84 -6.04 -10.18
CA GLU A 37 4.03 -5.86 -11.63
C GLU A 37 4.73 -4.52 -11.95
N GLU A 38 5.88 -4.28 -11.32
CA GLU A 38 6.72 -3.06 -11.44
C GLU A 38 8.10 -3.36 -12.05
N LEU A 39 8.29 -4.56 -12.60
CA LEU A 39 9.49 -4.91 -13.35
C LEU A 39 9.47 -4.22 -14.72
N ALA A 40 10.45 -3.36 -14.97
CA ALA A 40 10.62 -2.72 -16.26
C ALA A 40 11.08 -3.72 -17.32
N THR A 41 10.46 -3.69 -18.50
CA THR A 41 10.79 -4.54 -19.63
C THR A 41 10.98 -3.72 -20.91
N MET A 42 11.52 -4.35 -21.94
CA MET A 42 11.67 -3.76 -23.28
C MET A 42 10.42 -3.98 -24.16
N ASP A 43 9.28 -4.38 -23.60
CA ASP A 43 8.05 -4.63 -24.37
C ASP A 43 7.39 -3.34 -24.86
N HIS A 44 7.53 -2.26 -24.09
CA HIS A 44 6.92 -0.95 -24.37
C HIS A 44 7.92 0.23 -24.18
N PRO A 45 9.12 0.18 -24.77
CA PRO A 45 10.20 1.08 -24.43
C PRO A 45 9.85 2.54 -24.76
N PHE A 46 10.27 3.47 -23.89
CA PHE A 46 10.17 4.91 -24.12
C PHE A 46 11.57 5.48 -24.35
N GLU A 47 11.83 6.02 -25.54
CA GLU A 47 13.15 6.56 -25.91
C GLU A 47 14.31 5.55 -25.72
N GLY A 48 14.04 4.25 -25.90
CA GLY A 48 15.01 3.18 -25.70
C GLY A 48 15.23 2.77 -24.25
N ILE A 49 14.49 3.35 -23.31
CA ILE A 49 14.51 3.01 -21.88
C ILE A 49 13.42 1.96 -21.60
N PRO A 50 13.71 0.86 -20.87
CA PRO A 50 12.70 -0.10 -20.47
C PRO A 50 11.64 0.57 -19.58
N THR A 51 10.38 0.20 -19.78
CA THR A 51 9.25 0.73 -19.03
C THR A 51 8.52 -0.38 -18.30
N ILE A 52 7.78 -0.03 -17.25
CA ILE A 52 6.85 -0.98 -16.63
C ILE A 52 5.69 -1.25 -17.60
N PRO A 53 5.43 -2.51 -17.99
CA PRO A 53 4.31 -2.84 -18.86
C PRO A 53 2.94 -2.51 -18.25
N PRO A 54 1.88 -2.43 -19.08
CA PRO A 54 0.51 -2.33 -18.58
C PRO A 54 0.18 -3.47 -17.61
N ARG A 55 -0.62 -3.13 -16.59
CA ARG A 55 -1.06 -4.06 -15.54
C ARG A 55 -1.83 -5.23 -16.15
N LYS A 56 -1.57 -6.46 -15.67
CA LYS A 56 -2.29 -7.68 -16.08
C LYS A 56 -3.20 -8.19 -14.96
N ASP A 57 -2.76 -8.09 -13.70
CA ASP A 57 -3.55 -8.48 -12.55
C ASP A 57 -4.65 -7.47 -12.22
N THR A 58 -5.88 -7.76 -12.65
CA THR A 58 -7.06 -6.93 -12.31
C THR A 58 -7.80 -7.39 -11.07
N ALA A 59 -7.39 -8.51 -10.47
CA ALA A 59 -8.09 -9.13 -9.33
C ALA A 59 -7.64 -8.55 -7.98
N HIS A 60 -6.44 -7.96 -7.93
CA HIS A 60 -5.88 -7.42 -6.69
C HIS A 60 -5.68 -5.92 -6.77
N MET A 61 -6.00 -5.22 -5.70
CA MET A 61 -5.71 -3.81 -5.55
C MET A 61 -4.55 -3.60 -4.58
N ALA A 62 -3.83 -2.48 -4.72
CA ALA A 62 -2.73 -2.12 -3.83
C ALA A 62 -3.00 -0.82 -3.07
N PHE A 63 -2.65 -0.84 -1.78
CA PHE A 63 -2.86 0.24 -0.82
C PHE A 63 -1.55 0.60 -0.13
N TYR A 64 -1.29 1.89 0.01
CA TYR A 64 -0.21 2.40 0.84
C TYR A 64 -0.75 2.76 2.22
N CYS A 65 -0.13 2.25 3.29
CA CYS A 65 -0.51 2.61 4.65
C CYS A 65 0.71 2.64 5.57
N ASN A 66 0.93 3.76 6.26
CA ASN A 66 2.01 3.98 7.22
C ASN A 66 3.44 3.68 6.70
N GLY A 67 3.63 3.75 5.38
CA GLY A 67 4.90 3.44 4.70
C GLY A 67 5.05 1.98 4.26
N CYS A 68 4.06 1.12 4.47
CA CYS A 68 4.00 -0.23 3.92
C CYS A 68 3.04 -0.28 2.71
N ARG A 69 3.26 -1.26 1.83
CA ARG A 69 2.34 -1.60 0.73
C ARG A 69 1.52 -2.84 1.07
N TYR A 70 0.25 -2.84 0.72
CA TYR A 70 -0.66 -3.96 0.96
C TYR A 70 -1.34 -4.32 -0.34
N ARG A 71 -1.32 -5.60 -0.70
CA ARG A 71 -2.07 -6.16 -1.82
C ARG A 71 -3.22 -7.00 -1.28
N VAL A 72 -4.41 -6.80 -1.81
CA VAL A 72 -5.62 -7.54 -1.41
C VAL A 72 -6.49 -7.83 -2.62
N SER A 73 -7.13 -8.99 -2.64
CA SER A 73 -8.15 -9.33 -3.63
C SER A 73 -9.36 -8.43 -3.45
N ALA A 74 -9.63 -7.58 -4.44
CA ALA A 74 -10.71 -6.61 -4.38
C ALA A 74 -11.20 -6.23 -5.78
N THR A 75 -12.50 -6.02 -5.89
CA THR A 75 -13.18 -5.59 -7.12
C THR A 75 -13.98 -4.30 -6.88
N PRO A 76 -14.23 -3.47 -7.92
CA PRO A 76 -14.89 -2.18 -7.74
C PRO A 76 -16.32 -2.22 -7.16
N ASP A 77 -16.98 -3.36 -7.19
CA ASP A 77 -18.30 -3.60 -6.61
C ASP A 77 -18.27 -3.88 -5.10
N MET A 78 -17.10 -4.20 -4.54
CA MET A 78 -16.96 -4.37 -3.09
C MET A 78 -17.13 -3.04 -2.36
N THR A 79 -17.74 -3.11 -1.17
CA THR A 79 -17.85 -1.96 -0.27
C THR A 79 -16.49 -1.60 0.31
N VAL A 80 -16.32 -0.32 0.62
CA VAL A 80 -15.12 0.20 1.28
C VAL A 80 -14.89 -0.51 2.62
N ALA A 81 -15.95 -0.77 3.41
CA ALA A 81 -15.84 -1.53 4.66
C ALA A 81 -15.27 -2.94 4.45
N ALA A 82 -15.75 -3.68 3.45
CA ALA A 82 -15.27 -5.03 3.18
C ALA A 82 -13.77 -5.05 2.85
N VAL A 83 -13.32 -4.05 2.08
CA VAL A 83 -11.91 -3.90 1.74
C VAL A 83 -11.08 -3.49 2.95
N LYS A 84 -11.58 -2.57 3.80
CA LYS A 84 -10.92 -2.20 5.06
C LYS A 84 -10.71 -3.41 5.98
N GLN A 85 -11.75 -4.23 6.13
CA GLN A 85 -11.68 -5.46 6.92
C GLN A 85 -10.65 -6.45 6.36
N ALA A 86 -10.62 -6.65 5.04
CA ALA A 86 -9.66 -7.55 4.39
C ALA A 86 -8.21 -7.05 4.57
N LEU A 87 -7.95 -5.76 4.41
CA LEU A 87 -6.63 -5.16 4.64
C LEU A 87 -6.19 -5.29 6.09
N TRP A 88 -7.10 -5.01 7.04
CA TRP A 88 -6.84 -5.11 8.46
C TRP A 88 -6.49 -6.54 8.88
N ALA A 89 -7.37 -7.49 8.56
CA ALA A 89 -7.19 -8.89 8.88
C ALA A 89 -5.99 -9.52 8.15
N GLY A 90 -5.69 -9.06 6.94
CA GLY A 90 -4.66 -9.65 6.07
C GLY A 90 -3.24 -9.17 6.34
N GLY A 91 -3.04 -7.93 6.78
CA GLY A 91 -1.68 -7.41 6.98
C GLY A 91 -1.55 -6.24 7.92
N ILE A 92 -2.47 -5.26 7.87
CA ILE A 92 -2.28 -4.00 8.61
C ILE A 92 -2.22 -4.24 10.11
N ALA A 93 -3.09 -5.11 10.68
CA ALA A 93 -3.06 -5.40 12.11
C ALA A 93 -1.72 -5.97 12.59
N ARG A 94 -1.00 -6.71 11.72
CA ARG A 94 0.30 -7.34 12.03
C ARG A 94 1.48 -6.40 11.80
N ALA A 95 1.38 -5.57 10.76
CA ALA A 95 2.39 -4.57 10.43
C ALA A 95 2.31 -3.34 11.34
N ASN A 96 1.21 -3.17 12.07
CA ASN A 96 1.05 -2.08 13.01
C ASN A 96 2.01 -2.25 14.18
N LYS A 97 2.63 -1.15 14.63
CA LYS A 97 3.53 -1.20 15.77
C LYS A 97 2.75 -1.56 17.03
N ALA A 98 3.38 -2.36 17.91
CA ALA A 98 2.84 -2.60 19.23
C ALA A 98 2.58 -1.26 19.95
N PRO A 99 1.54 -1.14 20.78
CA PRO A 99 1.20 0.11 21.48
C PRO A 99 2.38 0.71 22.25
N GLU A 100 3.24 -0.14 22.81
CA GLU A 100 4.44 0.23 23.57
C GLU A 100 5.55 0.88 22.71
N GLN A 101 5.50 0.71 21.39
CA GLN A 101 6.49 1.21 20.43
C GLN A 101 5.93 2.34 19.55
N SER A 102 4.70 2.78 19.82
CA SER A 102 4.01 3.79 19.03
C SER A 102 3.95 5.12 19.79
N SER A 103 4.36 6.21 19.14
CA SER A 103 4.22 7.58 19.67
C SER A 103 2.82 8.17 19.45
N THR A 104 1.93 7.43 18.77
CA THR A 104 0.53 7.78 18.50
C THR A 104 -0.39 6.65 18.96
N PRO A 105 -1.68 6.91 19.27
CA PRO A 105 -2.64 5.85 19.58
C PRO A 105 -2.71 4.75 18.51
N GLY A 106 -2.44 5.12 17.25
CA GLY A 106 -2.44 4.21 16.11
C GLY A 106 -3.85 3.74 15.75
N MET A 107 -3.98 3.11 14.59
CA MET A 107 -5.21 2.38 14.27
C MET A 107 -5.34 1.19 15.22
N LYS A 108 -6.50 0.97 15.82
CA LYS A 108 -6.75 -0.16 16.74
C LYS A 108 -7.62 -1.23 16.11
N ASP A 109 -8.46 -0.83 15.16
CA ASP A 109 -9.28 -1.73 14.35
C ASP A 109 -9.53 -1.14 12.95
N TRP A 110 -10.11 -1.93 12.05
CA TRP A 110 -10.43 -1.50 10.68
C TRP A 110 -11.28 -0.22 10.57
N PRO A 111 -12.20 0.14 11.50
CA PRO A 111 -12.95 1.40 11.42
C PRO A 111 -12.07 2.64 11.62
N ASP A 112 -10.93 2.50 12.28
CA ASP A 112 -9.97 3.60 12.48
C ASP A 112 -9.21 3.95 11.19
N MET A 113 -9.40 3.18 10.12
CA MET A 113 -8.80 3.40 8.82
C MET A 113 -9.74 4.19 7.91
N ALA A 114 -9.19 5.16 7.18
CA ALA A 114 -9.84 5.80 6.05
C ALA A 114 -9.16 5.34 4.75
N LEU A 115 -9.96 5.05 3.71
CA LEU A 115 -9.46 4.80 2.36
C LEU A 115 -9.61 6.06 1.52
N LEU A 116 -8.61 6.33 0.69
CA LEU A 116 -8.60 7.45 -0.24
C LEU A 116 -8.19 7.00 -1.64
N TYR A 117 -8.85 7.57 -2.63
CA TYR A 117 -8.49 7.50 -4.04
C TYR A 117 -8.77 8.84 -4.68
N ALA A 118 -7.86 9.31 -5.54
CA ALA A 118 -7.97 10.64 -6.16
C ALA A 118 -8.28 11.77 -5.15
N MET A 119 -7.68 11.69 -3.94
CA MET A 119 -7.89 12.58 -2.80
C MET A 119 -9.32 12.60 -2.20
N GLN A 120 -10.19 11.70 -2.61
CA GLN A 120 -11.54 11.56 -2.05
C GLN A 120 -11.52 10.56 -0.90
N VAL A 121 -12.02 10.97 0.27
CA VAL A 121 -12.23 10.08 1.41
C VAL A 121 -13.48 9.23 1.17
N MET A 122 -13.32 7.91 1.27
CA MET A 122 -14.38 6.97 0.96
C MET A 122 -15.24 6.62 2.17
N GLN A 123 -16.56 6.47 1.95
CA GLN A 123 -17.55 6.05 2.93
C GLN A 123 -17.70 4.54 2.94
N ASP A 124 -17.87 3.97 4.13
CA ASP A 124 -17.81 2.52 4.38
C ASP A 124 -18.87 1.70 3.63
N ASP A 125 -20.06 2.25 3.50
CA ASP A 125 -21.22 1.61 2.87
C ASP A 125 -21.24 1.74 1.34
N GLN A 126 -20.37 2.59 0.78
CA GLN A 126 -20.29 2.80 -0.66
C GLN A 126 -19.38 1.76 -1.33
N PRO A 127 -19.71 1.32 -2.56
CA PRO A 127 -18.80 0.51 -3.36
C PRO A 127 -17.62 1.36 -3.86
N LEU A 128 -16.46 0.73 -4.09
CA LEU A 128 -15.29 1.42 -4.65
C LEU A 128 -15.58 2.10 -6.01
N SER A 129 -16.48 1.52 -6.80
CA SER A 129 -16.93 2.05 -8.10
C SER A 129 -17.66 3.39 -8.00
N ALA A 130 -18.26 3.73 -6.85
CA ALA A 130 -18.82 5.07 -6.60
C ALA A 130 -17.74 6.17 -6.65
N TYR A 131 -16.48 5.80 -6.44
CA TYR A 131 -15.30 6.67 -6.51
C TYR A 131 -14.50 6.47 -7.81
N HIS A 132 -15.05 5.76 -8.79
CA HIS A 132 -14.40 5.45 -10.07
C HIS A 132 -13.06 4.70 -9.94
N VAL A 133 -12.89 3.91 -8.88
CA VAL A 133 -11.70 3.06 -8.72
C VAL A 133 -11.69 1.99 -9.83
N PRO A 134 -10.64 1.93 -10.67
CA PRO A 134 -10.55 0.90 -11.70
C PRO A 134 -10.16 -0.46 -11.09
N PRO A 135 -10.53 -1.59 -11.74
CA PRO A 135 -10.01 -2.90 -11.39
C PRO A 135 -8.48 -2.90 -11.39
N GLY A 136 -7.86 -3.55 -10.40
CA GLY A 136 -6.40 -3.56 -10.31
C GLY A 136 -5.79 -2.18 -10.05
N CYS A 137 -6.45 -1.26 -9.32
CA CYS A 137 -5.81 -0.02 -8.92
C CYS A 137 -4.58 -0.28 -8.02
N LYS A 138 -3.43 0.34 -8.30
CA LYS A 138 -2.20 0.23 -7.48
C LYS A 138 -1.96 1.42 -6.54
N VAL A 139 -2.70 2.51 -6.71
CA VAL A 139 -2.40 3.81 -6.10
C VAL A 139 -3.56 4.24 -5.22
N MET A 140 -3.87 3.45 -4.21
CA MET A 140 -4.81 3.82 -3.16
C MET A 140 -4.09 4.06 -1.85
N VAL A 141 -4.68 4.91 -1.01
CA VAL A 141 -4.11 5.26 0.29
C VAL A 141 -5.04 4.76 1.38
N ALA A 142 -4.47 4.10 2.37
CA ALA A 142 -5.08 3.81 3.65
C ALA A 142 -4.35 4.64 4.72
N ILE A 143 -5.11 5.36 5.55
CA ILE A 143 -4.56 6.22 6.60
C ILE A 143 -5.39 6.10 7.85
N GLU A 144 -4.76 6.30 9.01
CA GLU A 144 -5.46 6.46 10.28
C GLU A 144 -6.40 7.67 10.21
N ALA A 145 -7.70 7.45 10.37
CA ALA A 145 -8.75 8.44 10.13
C ALA A 145 -8.58 9.70 10.98
N VAL A 146 -8.11 9.58 12.23
CA VAL A 146 -7.86 10.74 13.10
C VAL A 146 -6.80 11.69 12.53
N LYS A 147 -5.88 11.21 11.69
CA LYS A 147 -4.88 12.06 11.01
C LYS A 147 -5.49 13.00 9.98
N LEU A 148 -6.67 12.68 9.44
CA LEU A 148 -7.36 13.55 8.48
C LEU A 148 -7.90 14.82 9.13
N THR A 149 -8.19 14.78 10.43
CA THR A 149 -8.75 15.90 11.20
C THR A 149 -7.76 16.48 12.21
N ALA A 150 -6.58 15.90 12.35
CA ALA A 150 -5.56 16.38 13.26
C ALA A 150 -5.09 17.79 12.85
N PRO A 151 -4.83 18.69 13.81
CA PRO A 151 -4.16 19.94 13.53
C PRO A 151 -2.84 19.67 12.80
N GLN A 152 -2.61 20.36 11.68
CA GLN A 152 -1.33 20.25 10.98
C GLN A 152 -0.25 20.87 11.87
N ASP A 153 0.87 20.18 12.00
CA ASP A 153 2.04 20.73 12.70
C ASP A 153 2.60 21.89 11.88
N PRO A 154 2.55 23.14 12.39
CA PRO A 154 3.04 24.31 11.66
C PRO A 154 4.55 24.23 11.37
N ASP A 155 5.31 23.43 12.13
CA ASP A 155 6.74 23.23 11.94
C ASP A 155 7.06 22.00 11.07
N SER A 156 6.05 21.35 10.50
CA SER A 156 6.27 20.26 9.55
C SER A 156 7.01 20.79 8.33
N ALA A 157 8.15 20.17 8.01
CA ALA A 157 8.97 20.50 6.85
C ALA A 157 8.23 20.37 5.49
N TYR A 158 7.02 19.83 5.49
CA TYR A 158 6.18 19.65 4.30
C TYR A 158 5.15 20.77 4.08
N TRP A 159 4.92 21.64 5.08
CA TRP A 159 3.91 22.71 5.04
C TRP A 159 4.50 24.13 5.05
N ASN A 160 5.83 24.27 4.97
CA ASN A 160 6.54 25.55 4.81
C ASN A 160 6.98 25.79 3.36
#